data_AF-A0A969K7C3-F1
#
_entry.id   AF-A0A969K7C3-F1
#
_cell.length_a   1.000
_cell.length_b   1.000
_cell.length_c   1.000
_cell.angle_alpha   90.00
_cell.angle_beta   90.00
_cell.angle_gamma   90.00
#
_symmetry.space_group_name_H-M   'P 1'
#
loop_
_entity.id
_entity.type
_entity.pdbx_description
1 polymer ?
#
loop_
_entity_poly.entity_id
_entity_poly.type
_entity_poly.pdbx_seq_one_letter_code
_entity_poly.pdbx_strand_id
1 'polypeptide(L)'
;MTTFSALVRSPLLQSPICASASALVAIDARIDQVAMLRSHLMPGVATIAIEATADGLALVQQALDRHPHLRELHLISHGRPGSVEFGAIGISLETINDPVQAQMLGAIGDRLDRIVIYGCNVAAGDAGLEFVEKLAQLTGCKIAASTTKTGHRDRGGDWDLDVIRGGIYDNSAIGIFQPSIVDYPGSFAPPNDDFTGAAGITEDVILSGNLLTNDGGGSIAGLISGGSTSTTITTAKGATVTANSNGTFTYSPLGSSTLQALVAGATTTDTFQYLNLGITPNTPTVTVEVTGVNDIPVAQAIAFNIAEDNTTVALGGENAFDAAFSDADSGDTLQSITIVPCLPPVHSNLAQPTSVSAPSYHEPTLMN
;
A
#
# COMPACT_ATOMS: atom_id res chain seq x y z
N MET A 1 8.70 1.84 -47.06
CA MET A 1 9.16 3.17 -46.61
C MET A 1 7.98 3.89 -45.97
N THR A 2 7.72 3.63 -44.68
CA THR A 2 6.95 4.56 -43.83
C THR A 2 7.27 4.18 -42.39
N THR A 3 8.22 4.89 -41.79
CA THR A 3 8.60 4.78 -40.39
C THR A 3 7.63 5.61 -39.55
N PHE A 4 6.95 4.96 -38.61
CA PHE A 4 6.20 5.61 -37.55
C PHE A 4 7.19 6.26 -36.57
N SER A 5 7.23 7.59 -36.57
CA SER A 5 7.99 8.39 -35.60
C SER A 5 7.09 8.65 -34.40
N ALA A 6 7.22 7.84 -33.35
CA ALA A 6 6.58 8.12 -32.06
C ALA A 6 7.38 9.20 -31.32
N LEU A 7 6.78 10.37 -31.14
CA LEU A 7 7.26 11.40 -30.22
C LEU A 7 7.19 10.85 -28.79
N VAL A 8 8.33 10.43 -28.24
CA VAL A 8 8.51 10.35 -26.79
C VAL A 8 8.69 11.79 -26.31
N ARG A 9 7.68 12.33 -25.63
CA ARG A 9 7.80 13.58 -24.88
C ARG A 9 8.79 13.34 -23.74
N SER A 10 10.01 13.83 -23.89
CA SER A 10 10.98 13.94 -22.80
C SER A 10 10.37 14.76 -21.65
N PRO A 11 10.61 14.42 -20.37
CA PRO A 11 10.20 15.27 -19.25
C PRO A 11 11.10 16.51 -19.25
N LEU A 12 10.71 17.52 -20.03
CA LEU A 12 11.41 18.79 -20.11
C LEU A 12 11.02 19.65 -18.89
N LEU A 13 12.06 20.16 -18.23
CA LEU A 13 12.06 21.32 -17.34
C LEU A 13 10.84 22.22 -17.58
N GLN A 14 9.96 22.35 -16.57
CA GLN A 14 8.73 23.14 -16.69
C GLN A 14 8.97 24.66 -16.72
N SER A 15 10.21 25.12 -16.54
CA SER A 15 10.60 26.53 -16.64
C SER A 15 12.04 26.67 -17.18
N PRO A 16 12.35 27.70 -18.00
CA PRO A 16 13.73 28.00 -18.37
C PRO A 16 14.53 28.35 -17.10
N ILE A 17 15.61 27.62 -16.85
CA ILE A 17 16.52 27.89 -15.72
C ILE A 17 17.16 29.26 -15.96
N CYS A 18 16.96 30.18 -15.01
CA CYS A 18 17.58 31.50 -15.06
C CYS A 18 19.10 31.35 -15.02
N ALA A 19 19.84 32.00 -15.90
CA ALA A 19 21.30 31.88 -16.03
C ALA A 19 22.10 32.29 -14.77
N SER A 20 21.44 32.81 -13.74
CA SER A 20 21.99 33.20 -12.44
C SER A 20 21.69 32.20 -11.30
N ALA A 21 20.99 31.09 -11.57
CA ALA A 21 20.61 30.13 -10.54
C ALA A 21 21.84 29.35 -10.03
N SER A 22 22.18 29.44 -8.75
CA SER A 22 23.23 28.59 -8.15
C SER A 22 22.70 27.26 -7.61
N ALA A 23 21.37 27.13 -7.46
CA ALA A 23 20.70 26.02 -6.81
C ALA A 23 19.68 25.32 -7.72
N LEU A 24 19.68 23.99 -7.67
CA LEU A 24 18.69 23.10 -8.27
C LEU A 24 17.77 22.55 -7.19
N VAL A 25 16.46 22.72 -7.36
CA VAL A 25 15.44 22.12 -6.50
C VAL A 25 14.81 20.94 -7.24
N ALA A 26 15.09 19.72 -6.80
CA ALA A 26 14.46 18.52 -7.31
C ALA A 26 13.33 18.10 -6.39
N ILE A 27 12.12 18.02 -6.92
CA ILE A 27 10.90 17.77 -6.16
C ILE A 27 10.31 16.43 -6.59
N ASP A 28 10.20 15.49 -5.67
CA ASP A 28 9.48 14.23 -5.91
C ASP A 28 7.98 14.50 -6.11
N ALA A 29 7.40 13.92 -7.16
CA ALA A 29 6.03 14.16 -7.57
C ALA A 29 4.99 13.63 -6.56
N ARG A 30 5.38 12.77 -5.61
CA ARG A 30 4.51 12.27 -4.53
C ARG A 30 4.25 13.30 -3.44
N ILE A 31 5.01 14.40 -3.39
CA ILE A 31 4.77 15.47 -2.43
C ILE A 31 3.40 16.12 -2.69
N ASP A 32 2.58 16.21 -1.65
CA ASP A 32 1.27 16.87 -1.75
C ASP A 32 1.39 18.33 -2.21
N GLN A 33 0.46 18.78 -3.06
CA GLN A 33 0.35 20.20 -3.43
C GLN A 33 1.67 20.82 -3.97
N VAL A 34 2.45 20.08 -4.78
CA VAL A 34 3.69 20.56 -5.43
C VAL A 34 3.53 21.94 -6.09
N ALA A 35 2.39 22.22 -6.71
CA ALA A 35 2.12 23.51 -7.33
C ALA A 35 2.17 24.68 -6.33
N MET A 36 1.61 24.48 -5.14
CA MET A 36 1.66 25.46 -4.05
C MET A 36 3.07 25.53 -3.45
N LEU A 37 3.75 24.40 -3.29
CA LEU A 37 5.14 24.41 -2.81
C LEU A 37 6.05 25.24 -3.75
N ARG A 38 5.90 25.05 -5.05
CA ARG A 38 6.67 25.78 -6.07
C ARG A 38 6.41 27.28 -6.08
N SER A 39 5.19 27.73 -5.77
CA SER A 39 4.89 29.17 -5.70
C SER A 39 5.61 29.87 -4.54
N HIS A 40 6.08 29.12 -3.54
CA HIS A 40 6.82 29.64 -2.40
C HIS A 40 8.34 29.59 -2.59
N LEU A 41 8.83 29.04 -3.70
CA LEU A 41 10.27 29.06 -3.99
C LEU A 41 10.74 30.48 -4.31
N MET A 42 11.96 30.81 -3.90
CA MET A 42 12.58 32.09 -4.25
C MET A 42 12.69 32.26 -5.78
N PRO A 43 12.48 33.47 -6.31
CA PRO A 43 12.67 33.72 -7.74
C PRO A 43 14.10 33.37 -8.17
N GLY A 44 14.22 32.68 -9.31
CA GLY A 44 15.53 32.39 -9.91
C GLY A 44 16.16 31.06 -9.47
N VAL A 45 15.50 30.23 -8.66
CA VAL A 45 15.95 28.84 -8.44
C VAL A 45 15.55 27.94 -9.62
N ALA A 46 16.42 27.02 -10.00
CA ALA A 46 16.11 26.00 -11.00
C ALA A 46 15.23 24.91 -10.36
N THR A 47 14.22 24.39 -11.07
CA THR A 47 13.38 23.30 -10.54
C THR A 47 13.23 22.15 -11.53
N ILE A 48 13.20 20.92 -11.01
CA ILE A 48 12.83 19.71 -11.75
C ILE A 48 11.79 18.92 -10.95
N ALA A 49 10.82 18.32 -11.65
CA ALA A 49 9.94 17.30 -11.08
C ALA A 49 10.54 15.93 -11.31
N ILE A 50 10.44 15.07 -10.30
CA ILE A 50 10.88 13.67 -10.35
C ILE A 50 9.64 12.80 -10.19
N GLU A 51 9.20 12.20 -11.29
CA GLU A 51 8.07 11.28 -11.28
C GLU A 51 8.41 10.01 -10.49
N ALA A 52 7.41 9.41 -9.83
CA ALA A 52 7.62 8.24 -8.98
C ALA A 52 8.25 7.03 -9.71
N THR A 53 8.09 6.94 -11.03
CA THR A 53 8.67 5.86 -11.85
C THR A 53 9.99 6.23 -12.51
N ALA A 54 10.48 7.45 -12.33
CA ALA A 54 11.70 7.93 -12.97
C ALA A 54 12.94 7.56 -12.15
N ASP A 55 14.07 7.43 -12.83
CA ASP A 55 15.37 7.45 -12.15
C ASP A 55 15.70 8.92 -11.79
N GLY A 56 15.45 9.26 -10.53
CA GLY A 56 15.61 10.62 -10.04
C GLY A 56 17.06 11.10 -10.11
N LEU A 57 18.03 10.24 -9.78
CA LEU A 57 19.44 10.59 -9.77
C LEU A 57 19.97 10.80 -11.19
N ALA A 58 19.54 9.99 -12.16
CA ALA A 58 19.88 10.22 -13.57
C ALA A 58 19.33 11.55 -14.10
N LEU A 59 18.11 11.95 -13.69
CA LEU A 59 17.54 13.25 -14.04
C LEU A 59 18.31 14.42 -13.40
N VAL A 60 18.73 14.28 -12.15
CA VAL A 60 19.59 15.27 -11.48
C VAL A 60 20.92 15.41 -12.22
N GLN A 61 21.57 14.31 -12.54
CA GLN A 61 22.83 14.32 -13.29
C GLN A 61 22.66 15.03 -14.64
N GLN A 62 21.62 14.68 -15.40
CA GLN A 62 21.31 15.34 -16.66
C GLN A 62 21.07 16.86 -16.51
N ALA A 63 20.44 17.29 -15.42
CA ALA A 63 20.24 18.71 -15.14
C ALA A 63 21.56 19.43 -14.85
N LEU A 64 22.44 18.83 -14.05
CA LEU A 64 23.75 19.39 -13.71
C LEU A 64 24.70 19.44 -14.93
N ASP A 65 24.60 18.50 -15.85
CA ASP A 65 25.35 18.52 -17.11
C ASP A 65 24.94 19.68 -18.03
N ARG A 66 23.64 19.97 -18.09
CA ARG A 66 23.11 21.09 -18.89
C ARG A 66 23.37 22.46 -18.26
N HIS A 67 23.56 22.52 -16.95
CA HIS A 67 23.65 23.76 -16.19
C HIS A 67 24.91 23.77 -15.29
N PRO A 68 26.09 24.05 -15.86
CA PRO A 68 27.36 23.88 -15.16
C PRO A 68 27.64 24.84 -14.01
N HIS A 69 26.82 25.88 -13.89
CA HIS A 69 26.88 26.91 -12.85
C HIS A 69 26.14 26.51 -11.56
N LEU A 70 25.34 25.44 -11.58
CA LEU A 70 24.67 24.91 -10.40
C LEU A 70 25.70 24.27 -9.46
N ARG A 71 25.66 24.67 -8.19
CA ARG A 71 26.55 24.20 -7.14
C ARG A 71 25.81 23.64 -5.92
N GLU A 72 24.49 23.79 -5.87
CA GLU A 72 23.68 23.36 -4.74
C GLU A 72 22.50 22.51 -5.24
N LEU A 73 22.25 21.38 -4.57
CA LEU A 73 21.08 20.54 -4.81
C LEU A 73 20.17 20.56 -3.59
N HIS A 74 18.91 20.88 -3.80
CA HIS A 74 17.85 20.85 -2.80
C HIS A 74 16.88 19.73 -3.18
N LEU A 75 16.89 18.64 -2.42
CA LEU A 75 15.99 17.51 -2.58
C LEU A 75 14.75 17.74 -1.72
N ILE A 76 13.57 17.77 -2.34
CA ILE A 76 12.28 17.85 -1.65
C ILE A 76 11.53 16.56 -1.90
N SER A 77 11.24 15.83 -0.83
CA SER A 77 10.79 14.44 -0.92
C SER A 77 10.20 13.96 0.40
N HIS A 78 9.53 12.82 0.35
CA HIS A 78 9.24 12.09 1.58
C HIS A 78 10.53 11.53 2.20
N GLY A 79 10.56 11.48 3.53
CA GLY A 79 11.73 11.06 4.30
C GLY A 79 11.37 10.21 5.49
N ARG A 80 12.33 9.37 5.88
CA ARG A 80 12.36 8.55 7.10
C ARG A 80 13.80 8.51 7.62
N PRO A 81 14.05 8.15 8.90
CA PRO A 81 15.40 7.94 9.40
C PRO A 81 16.24 7.08 8.45
N GLY A 82 17.29 7.67 7.88
CA GLY A 82 18.21 6.97 6.98
C GLY A 82 17.72 6.69 5.56
N SER A 83 16.62 7.32 5.12
CA SER A 83 16.08 7.13 3.77
C SER A 83 15.29 8.32 3.24
N VAL A 84 15.35 8.50 1.93
CA VAL A 84 14.66 9.52 1.16
C VAL A 84 13.98 8.87 -0.05
N GLU A 85 12.70 9.15 -0.23
CA GLU A 85 11.94 8.73 -1.42
C GLU A 85 12.24 9.66 -2.59
N PHE A 86 12.83 9.12 -3.67
CA PHE A 86 13.24 9.95 -4.80
C PHE A 86 13.18 9.16 -6.10
N GLY A 87 12.10 9.37 -6.85
CA GLY A 87 11.78 8.54 -8.02
C GLY A 87 11.58 7.07 -7.66
N ALA A 88 11.95 6.17 -8.58
CA ALA A 88 11.66 4.75 -8.48
C ALA A 88 12.49 4.00 -7.42
N ILE A 89 13.73 4.44 -7.18
CA ILE A 89 14.71 3.70 -6.35
C ILE A 89 14.91 4.37 -4.98
N GLY A 90 14.78 5.69 -4.89
CA GLY A 90 15.10 6.42 -3.66
C GLY A 90 16.59 6.37 -3.29
N ILE A 91 16.91 6.92 -2.12
CA ILE A 91 18.26 6.93 -1.54
C ILE A 91 18.12 6.49 -0.08
N SER A 92 18.75 5.39 0.31
CA SER A 92 18.62 4.78 1.64
C SER A 92 19.95 4.15 2.07
N LEU A 93 20.10 3.83 3.35
CA LEU A 93 21.28 3.09 3.83
C LEU A 93 21.54 1.76 3.11
N GLU A 94 20.51 1.12 2.57
CA GLU A 94 20.65 -0.10 1.76
C GLU A 94 21.12 0.22 0.35
N THR A 95 20.38 1.10 -0.35
CA THR A 95 20.64 1.45 -1.75
C THR A 95 21.95 2.21 -1.95
N ILE A 96 22.39 2.99 -0.95
CA ILE A 96 23.63 3.76 -1.02
C ILE A 96 24.89 2.89 -1.04
N ASN A 97 24.80 1.62 -0.63
CA ASN A 97 25.90 0.66 -0.72
C ASN A 97 25.93 -0.05 -2.08
N ASP A 98 24.90 0.10 -2.93
CA ASP A 98 24.94 -0.42 -4.30
C ASP A 98 26.03 0.33 -5.10
N PRO A 99 26.97 -0.38 -5.75
CA PRO A 99 28.08 0.27 -6.45
C PRO A 99 27.65 1.23 -7.56
N VAL A 100 26.53 0.96 -8.24
CA VAL A 100 26.04 1.81 -9.33
C VAL A 100 25.46 3.10 -8.77
N GLN A 101 24.63 3.01 -7.73
CA GLN A 101 24.07 4.20 -7.08
C GLN A 101 25.19 5.03 -6.41
N ALA A 102 26.10 4.39 -5.69
CA ALA A 102 27.24 5.07 -5.05
C ALA A 102 28.11 5.83 -6.06
N GLN A 103 28.40 5.22 -7.22
CA GLN A 103 29.15 5.87 -8.29
C GLN A 103 28.40 7.09 -8.86
N MET A 104 27.07 6.98 -9.06
CA MET A 104 26.26 8.09 -9.55
C MET A 104 26.19 9.25 -8.54
N LEU A 105 26.05 8.94 -7.25
CA LEU A 105 26.08 9.94 -6.18
C LEU A 105 27.44 10.65 -6.10
N GLY A 106 28.55 9.92 -6.26
CA GLY A 106 29.88 10.53 -6.35
C GLY A 106 30.02 11.50 -7.53
N ALA A 107 29.57 11.09 -8.72
CA ALA A 107 29.61 11.95 -9.91
C ALA A 107 28.74 13.21 -9.79
N ILE A 108 27.57 13.11 -9.13
CA ILE A 108 26.74 14.27 -8.78
C ILE A 108 27.48 15.15 -7.77
N GLY A 109 28.11 14.54 -6.78
CA GLY A 109 28.86 15.21 -5.72
C GLY A 109 30.03 16.06 -6.23
N ASP A 110 30.79 15.55 -7.20
CA ASP A 110 31.91 16.27 -7.84
C ASP A 110 31.50 17.63 -8.43
N ARG A 111 30.20 17.79 -8.74
CA ARG A 111 29.62 18.99 -9.36
C ARG A 111 29.06 19.99 -8.35
N LEU A 112 28.92 19.61 -7.09
CA LEU A 112 28.20 20.38 -6.07
C LEU A 112 29.12 20.75 -4.90
N ASP A 113 28.76 21.81 -4.19
CA ASP A 113 29.34 22.16 -2.89
C ASP A 113 28.50 21.60 -1.73
N ARG A 114 27.18 21.47 -1.96
CA ARG A 114 26.23 21.02 -0.94
C ARG A 114 25.01 20.31 -1.51
N ILE A 115 24.44 19.45 -0.68
CA ILE A 115 23.13 18.82 -0.89
C ILE A 115 22.28 19.06 0.37
N VAL A 116 21.07 19.56 0.16
CA VAL A 116 20.11 19.90 1.21
C VAL A 116 18.88 19.01 1.03
N ILE A 117 18.46 18.33 2.09
CA ILE A 117 17.36 17.36 2.03
C ILE A 117 16.21 17.86 2.90
N TYR A 118 15.10 18.22 2.25
CA TYR A 118 13.82 18.53 2.87
C TYR A 118 12.96 17.25 2.85
N GLY A 119 13.12 16.44 3.89
CA GLY A 119 12.34 15.24 4.13
C GLY A 119 12.23 14.98 5.62
N CYS A 120 11.10 14.45 6.07
CA CYS A 120 10.86 14.26 7.51
C CYS A 120 11.84 13.26 8.13
N ASN A 121 12.41 13.63 9.28
CA ASN A 121 13.23 12.76 10.14
C ASN A 121 14.42 12.06 9.44
N VAL A 122 14.87 12.53 8.28
CA VAL A 122 15.92 11.86 7.48
C VAL A 122 17.19 11.64 8.29
N ALA A 123 17.54 12.60 9.15
CA ALA A 123 18.73 12.57 9.98
C ALA A 123 18.48 12.04 11.40
N ALA A 124 17.26 11.58 11.73
CA ALA A 124 16.90 11.20 13.09
C ALA A 124 17.53 9.86 13.51
N GLY A 125 17.99 9.78 14.76
CA GLY A 125 18.56 8.56 15.35
C GLY A 125 19.86 8.10 14.68
N ASP A 126 20.37 6.96 15.13
CA ASP A 126 21.69 6.45 14.72
C ASP A 126 21.77 6.22 13.20
N ALA A 127 20.71 5.66 12.60
CA ALA A 127 20.69 5.40 11.17
C ALA A 127 20.51 6.67 10.32
N GLY A 128 19.77 7.68 10.79
CA GLY A 128 19.70 8.96 10.10
C GLY A 128 21.05 9.67 10.09
N LEU A 129 21.78 9.64 11.21
CA LEU A 129 23.14 10.15 11.29
C LEU A 129 24.11 9.37 10.39
N GLU A 130 24.05 8.03 10.42
CA GLU A 130 24.87 7.19 9.53
C GLU A 130 24.60 7.50 8.06
N PHE A 131 23.34 7.66 7.68
CA PHE A 131 22.94 7.97 6.31
C PHE A 131 23.51 9.30 5.84
N VAL A 132 23.33 10.35 6.63
CA VAL A 132 23.84 11.69 6.29
C VAL A 132 25.38 11.68 6.23
N GLU A 133 26.05 10.91 7.10
CA GLU A 133 27.51 10.75 7.09
C GLU A 133 27.99 9.99 5.84
N LYS A 134 27.38 8.85 5.50
CA LYS A 134 27.71 8.10 4.29
C LYS A 134 27.47 8.90 3.03
N LEU A 135 26.36 9.63 2.96
CA LEU A 135 26.06 10.48 1.82
C LEU A 135 27.10 11.61 1.68
N ALA A 136 27.52 12.23 2.78
CA ALA A 136 28.58 13.24 2.77
C ALA A 136 29.93 12.66 2.29
N GLN A 137 30.26 11.44 2.72
CA GLN A 137 31.50 10.77 2.32
C GLN A 137 31.51 10.41 0.83
N LEU A 138 30.41 9.89 0.31
CA LEU A 138 30.30 9.46 -1.09
C LEU A 138 30.26 10.63 -2.06
N THR A 139 29.54 11.68 -1.70
CA THR A 139 29.36 12.86 -2.57
C THR A 139 30.48 13.89 -2.39
N GLY A 140 31.26 13.82 -1.32
CA GLY A 140 32.18 14.89 -0.92
C GLY A 140 31.49 16.22 -0.57
N CYS A 141 30.15 16.25 -0.57
CA CYS A 141 29.37 17.46 -0.36
C CYS A 141 29.11 17.72 1.12
N LYS A 142 28.83 18.98 1.41
CA LYS A 142 28.17 19.34 2.66
C LYS A 142 26.71 18.84 2.61
N ILE A 143 26.25 18.08 3.61
CA ILE A 143 24.88 17.57 3.67
C ILE A 143 24.11 18.21 4.83
N ALA A 144 22.91 18.70 4.57
CA ALA A 144 21.97 19.20 5.59
C ALA A 144 20.64 18.45 5.49
N ALA A 145 20.13 17.98 6.62
CA ALA A 145 18.87 17.26 6.75
C ALA A 145 18.27 17.48 8.16
N SER A 146 17.02 17.10 8.36
CA SER A 146 16.30 17.30 9.63
C SER A 146 16.18 16.00 10.44
N THR A 147 16.32 16.07 11.76
CA THR A 147 15.94 15.01 12.70
C THR A 147 14.46 15.07 13.08
N THR A 148 13.80 16.18 12.78
CA THR A 148 12.39 16.40 13.06
C THR A 148 11.57 16.35 11.78
N LYS A 149 10.26 16.47 11.93
CA LYS A 149 9.35 16.52 10.81
C LYS A 149 9.60 17.83 10.06
N THR A 150 10.04 17.80 8.81
CA THR A 150 10.11 19.01 7.99
C THR A 150 8.70 19.39 7.49
N GLY A 151 8.27 20.65 7.62
CA GLY A 151 7.00 21.15 7.08
C GLY A 151 6.23 22.12 8.00
N HIS A 152 4.90 22.17 7.85
CA HIS A 152 4.05 23.14 8.55
C HIS A 152 4.06 22.98 10.08
N ARG A 153 4.18 24.11 10.80
CA ARG A 153 4.27 24.16 12.27
C ARG A 153 3.08 23.55 12.98
N ASP A 154 1.87 23.79 12.48
CA ASP A 154 0.65 23.22 13.08
C ASP A 154 0.47 21.71 12.81
N ARG A 155 1.33 21.11 11.98
CA ARG A 155 1.42 19.64 11.78
C ARG A 155 2.62 19.03 12.49
N GLY A 156 3.22 19.76 13.43
CA GLY A 156 4.36 19.34 14.24
C GLY A 156 5.69 19.35 13.49
N GLY A 157 5.78 20.06 12.36
CA GLY A 157 7.02 20.18 11.59
C GLY A 157 7.63 21.57 11.61
N ASP A 158 8.91 21.66 11.31
CA ASP A 158 9.62 22.92 11.15
C ASP A 158 10.42 22.92 9.84
N TRP A 159 11.08 24.02 9.52
CA TRP A 159 11.95 24.12 8.34
C TRP A 159 13.43 24.10 8.76
N ASP A 160 13.71 23.61 9.97
CA ASP A 160 15.05 23.57 10.54
C ASP A 160 15.78 22.30 10.07
N LEU A 161 17.02 22.49 9.64
CA LEU A 161 17.92 21.42 9.23
C LEU A 161 19.03 21.36 10.26
N ASP A 162 18.72 20.64 11.35
CA ASP A 162 19.51 20.59 12.57
C ASP A 162 20.71 19.64 12.47
N VAL A 163 20.76 18.78 11.45
CA VAL A 163 21.91 17.91 11.17
C VAL A 163 22.65 18.37 9.92
N ILE A 164 23.93 18.62 10.14
CA ILE A 164 24.90 19.03 9.14
C ILE A 164 26.11 18.09 9.18
N ARG A 165 26.59 17.65 8.01
CA ARG A 165 27.83 16.87 7.82
C ARG A 165 28.65 17.41 6.64
N GLY A 166 29.95 17.08 6.63
CA GLY A 166 30.89 17.52 5.59
C GLY A 166 31.50 18.92 5.81
N GLY A 167 31.30 19.54 6.98
CA GLY A 167 31.94 20.80 7.37
C GLY A 167 30.99 21.80 8.05
N ILE A 168 31.46 23.03 8.28
CA ILE A 168 30.64 24.11 8.86
C ILE A 168 29.67 24.65 7.80
N TYR A 169 28.39 24.70 8.16
CA TYR A 169 27.33 25.34 7.39
C TYR A 169 27.08 26.76 7.89
N ASP A 170 26.85 27.67 6.95
CA ASP A 170 26.23 28.95 7.24
C ASP A 170 24.72 28.79 7.06
N ASN A 171 23.96 28.75 8.17
CA ASN A 171 22.50 28.60 8.16
C ASN A 171 21.77 29.77 7.47
N SER A 172 22.47 30.87 7.17
CA SER A 172 21.90 32.05 6.50
C SER A 172 21.51 31.80 5.03
N ALA A 173 21.91 30.66 4.45
CA ALA A 173 21.79 30.36 3.02
C ALA A 173 20.86 29.18 2.65
N ILE A 174 20.16 28.57 3.62
CA ILE A 174 19.29 27.40 3.37
C ILE A 174 17.89 27.82 2.84
N GLY A 175 17.59 29.12 2.85
CA GLY A 175 16.31 29.66 2.40
C GLY A 175 16.17 29.62 0.88
N ILE A 176 15.74 28.50 0.31
CA ILE A 176 15.17 28.46 -1.05
C ILE A 176 13.69 28.84 -1.06
N PHE A 177 13.10 29.01 0.13
CA PHE A 177 11.70 29.35 0.31
C PHE A 177 11.53 30.80 0.74
N GLN A 178 10.50 31.44 0.21
CA GLN A 178 10.00 32.73 0.68
C GLN A 178 9.41 32.58 2.10
N PRO A 179 9.36 33.67 2.91
CA PRO A 179 8.76 33.63 4.24
C PRO A 179 7.30 33.12 4.28
N SER A 180 6.57 33.23 3.18
CA SER A 180 5.20 32.74 3.00
C SER A 180 5.08 31.21 3.00
N ILE A 181 6.19 30.46 2.98
CA ILE A 181 6.16 28.99 3.04
C ILE A 181 5.44 28.44 4.27
N VAL A 182 5.29 29.25 5.32
CA VAL A 182 4.46 28.93 6.49
C VAL A 182 3.00 28.65 6.13
N ASP A 183 2.51 29.09 4.97
CA ASP A 183 1.14 28.84 4.51
C ASP A 183 0.99 27.51 3.75
N TYR A 184 2.08 26.78 3.50
CA TYR A 184 2.06 25.50 2.81
C TYR A 184 1.46 24.40 3.71
N PRO A 185 0.32 23.77 3.35
CA PRO A 185 -0.36 22.83 4.23
C PRO A 185 0.13 21.38 4.09
N GLY A 186 1.02 21.09 3.15
CA GLY A 186 1.51 19.73 2.89
C GLY A 186 2.42 19.19 4.00
N SER A 187 2.59 17.86 4.02
CA SER A 187 3.53 17.17 4.90
C SER A 187 4.59 16.48 4.05
N PHE A 188 5.87 16.59 4.44
CA PHE A 188 6.93 15.78 3.83
C PHE A 188 7.06 14.41 4.50
N ALA A 189 6.22 14.08 5.48
CA ALA A 189 6.09 12.70 5.93
C ALA A 189 5.39 11.94 4.82
N PRO A 190 5.84 10.73 4.45
CA PRO A 190 5.12 9.90 3.48
C PRO A 190 3.65 9.85 3.88
N PRO A 191 2.70 9.86 2.92
CA PRO A 191 1.29 9.66 3.24
C PRO A 191 1.19 8.43 4.15
N ASN A 192 0.80 8.70 5.39
CA ASN A 192 0.41 7.79 6.45
C ASN A 192 0.86 6.32 6.45
N ASP A 193 2.09 5.95 6.08
CA ASP A 193 2.77 4.72 6.55
C ASP A 193 2.00 3.40 6.36
N ASP A 194 0.94 3.38 5.57
CA ASP A 194 0.10 2.22 5.39
C ASP A 194 0.47 1.53 4.10
N PHE A 195 0.38 0.21 4.13
CA PHE A 195 0.07 -0.54 2.95
C PHE A 195 -1.37 -0.15 2.53
N THR A 196 -1.58 1.05 1.97
CA THR A 196 -2.84 1.44 1.32
C THR A 196 -2.87 0.79 -0.04
N GLY A 197 -3.45 -0.40 -0.08
CA GLY A 197 -3.65 -1.13 -1.32
C GLY A 197 -3.00 -2.49 -1.27
N ALA A 198 -3.39 -3.30 -0.29
CA ALA A 198 -3.75 -4.65 -0.68
C ALA A 198 -4.65 -4.53 -1.91
N ALA A 199 -4.20 -5.06 -3.06
CA ALA A 199 -5.08 -5.21 -4.22
C ALA A 199 -6.40 -5.82 -3.71
N GLY A 200 -7.53 -5.22 -4.09
CA GLY A 200 -8.84 -5.74 -3.69
C GLY A 200 -8.90 -7.24 -3.99
N ILE A 201 -9.23 -8.02 -2.97
CA ILE A 201 -9.40 -9.47 -3.09
C ILE A 201 -10.88 -9.81 -3.06
N THR A 202 -11.23 -11.00 -3.52
CA THR A 202 -12.52 -11.59 -3.17
C THR A 202 -12.42 -12.26 -1.80
N GLU A 203 -13.56 -12.49 -1.17
CA GLU A 203 -13.64 -13.22 0.09
C GLU A 203 -13.19 -14.70 0.01
N ASP A 204 -12.92 -15.21 -1.20
CA ASP A 204 -12.47 -16.59 -1.44
C ASP A 204 -10.97 -16.73 -1.68
N VAL A 205 -10.24 -15.61 -1.67
CA VAL A 205 -8.83 -15.57 -2.05
C VAL A 205 -7.97 -15.15 -0.87
N ILE A 206 -6.90 -15.90 -0.63
CA ILE A 206 -5.88 -15.50 0.34
C ILE A 206 -4.96 -14.47 -0.30
N LEU A 207 -4.84 -13.30 0.33
CA LEU A 207 -3.86 -12.30 -0.04
C LEU A 207 -2.52 -12.62 0.61
N SER A 208 -1.44 -12.46 -0.14
CA SER A 208 -0.07 -12.51 0.37
C SER A 208 0.70 -11.27 -0.04
N GLY A 209 1.59 -10.81 0.82
CA GLY A 209 2.37 -9.60 0.56
C GLY A 209 3.55 -9.46 1.51
N ASN A 210 4.17 -8.28 1.48
CA ASN A 210 5.24 -7.94 2.42
C ASN A 210 5.04 -6.50 2.95
N LEU A 211 4.87 -6.41 4.27
CA LEU A 211 4.60 -5.20 5.04
C LEU A 211 5.76 -4.20 5.04
N LEU A 212 6.98 -4.64 4.68
CA LEU A 212 8.18 -3.81 4.74
C LEU A 212 8.62 -3.25 3.38
N THR A 213 7.86 -3.53 2.31
CA THR A 213 8.24 -3.15 0.92
C THR A 213 8.34 -1.64 0.71
N ASN A 214 7.61 -0.86 1.51
CA ASN A 214 7.62 0.61 1.53
C ASN A 214 8.23 1.19 2.81
N ASP A 215 8.74 0.36 3.72
CA ASP A 215 9.23 0.78 5.05
C ASP A 215 10.76 0.84 5.15
N GLY A 216 11.47 0.82 4.02
CA GLY A 216 12.94 0.91 3.99
C GLY A 216 13.65 -0.35 4.52
N GLY A 217 12.95 -1.49 4.56
CA GLY A 217 13.46 -2.76 5.07
C GLY A 217 13.52 -2.84 6.61
N GLY A 218 13.88 -4.01 7.15
CA GLY A 218 13.99 -4.25 8.59
C GLY A 218 13.29 -5.52 9.07
N SER A 219 12.70 -5.46 10.26
CA SER A 219 11.92 -6.54 10.85
C SER A 219 10.65 -5.96 11.47
N ILE A 220 9.58 -6.75 11.52
CA ILE A 220 8.44 -6.48 12.39
C ILE A 220 8.60 -7.26 13.71
N ALA A 221 8.02 -6.75 14.79
CA ALA A 221 7.89 -7.49 16.05
C ALA A 221 6.71 -8.47 16.03
N GLY A 222 5.72 -8.19 15.17
CA GLY A 222 4.50 -8.95 15.03
C GLY A 222 3.30 -8.05 14.72
N LEU A 223 2.15 -8.69 14.55
CA LEU A 223 0.84 -8.07 14.38
C LEU A 223 0.31 -7.62 15.75
N ILE A 224 -0.45 -6.53 15.79
CA ILE A 224 -1.01 -5.98 17.02
C ILE A 224 -2.45 -6.45 17.21
N SER A 225 -2.71 -7.10 18.34
CA SER A 225 -4.06 -7.48 18.77
C SER A 225 -4.22 -7.27 20.28
N GLY A 226 -5.26 -6.52 20.68
CA GLY A 226 -5.52 -6.23 22.09
C GLY A 226 -4.37 -5.53 22.83
N GLY A 227 -3.52 -4.78 22.11
CA GLY A 227 -2.35 -4.11 22.68
C GLY A 227 -1.09 -4.97 22.83
N SER A 228 -1.13 -6.24 22.39
CA SER A 228 0.03 -7.14 22.39
C SER A 228 0.47 -7.50 20.97
N THR A 229 1.72 -7.91 20.80
CA THR A 229 2.24 -8.46 19.53
C THR A 229 1.98 -9.96 19.41
N SER A 230 1.64 -10.42 18.21
CA SER A 230 1.44 -11.84 17.87
C SER A 230 1.85 -12.12 16.42
N THR A 231 2.27 -13.34 16.11
CA THR A 231 2.54 -13.80 14.74
C THR A 231 1.25 -13.99 13.94
N THR A 232 0.16 -14.36 14.63
CA THR A 232 -1.16 -14.59 14.03
C THR A 232 -2.24 -13.87 14.83
N ILE A 233 -3.16 -13.19 14.15
CA ILE A 233 -4.30 -12.51 14.76
C ILE A 233 -5.58 -12.79 13.97
N THR A 234 -6.71 -12.53 14.62
CA THR A 234 -8.02 -12.42 13.96
C THR A 234 -8.41 -10.95 13.89
N THR A 235 -8.81 -10.47 12.71
CA THR A 235 -9.24 -9.08 12.52
C THR A 235 -10.63 -8.82 13.11
N ALA A 236 -11.05 -7.56 13.15
CA ALA A 236 -12.40 -7.19 13.55
C ALA A 236 -13.48 -7.82 12.66
N LYS A 237 -13.18 -8.06 11.39
CA LYS A 237 -14.06 -8.78 10.46
C LYS A 237 -13.82 -10.28 10.44
N GLY A 238 -13.07 -10.86 11.38
CA GLY A 238 -12.95 -12.32 11.50
C GLY A 238 -11.92 -12.97 10.55
N ALA A 239 -11.22 -12.20 9.72
CA ALA A 239 -10.16 -12.74 8.87
C ALA A 239 -8.94 -13.14 9.70
N THR A 240 -8.20 -14.15 9.26
CA THR A 240 -6.95 -14.56 9.91
C THR A 240 -5.77 -13.91 9.21
N VAL A 241 -4.93 -13.22 9.96
CA VAL A 241 -3.69 -12.61 9.45
C VAL A 241 -2.50 -13.28 10.11
N THR A 242 -1.53 -13.73 9.31
CA THR A 242 -0.26 -14.28 9.80
C THR A 242 0.90 -13.52 9.17
N ALA A 243 1.85 -13.07 9.98
CA ALA A 243 3.01 -12.32 9.51
C ALA A 243 4.30 -12.83 10.14
N ASN A 244 5.37 -12.83 9.35
CA ASN A 244 6.71 -13.19 9.79
C ASN A 244 7.53 -11.94 10.11
N SER A 245 8.60 -12.11 10.89
CA SER A 245 9.50 -11.02 11.25
C SER A 245 10.09 -10.28 10.03
N ASN A 246 10.30 -10.97 8.91
CA ASN A 246 10.78 -10.36 7.65
C ASN A 246 9.70 -9.54 6.89
N GLY A 247 8.54 -9.30 7.48
CA GLY A 247 7.45 -8.53 6.88
C GLY A 247 6.53 -9.32 5.96
N THR A 248 6.87 -10.55 5.56
CA THR A 248 5.96 -11.38 4.74
C THR A 248 4.70 -11.70 5.53
N PHE A 249 3.54 -11.54 4.90
CA PHE A 249 2.25 -11.80 5.55
C PHE A 249 1.26 -12.50 4.63
N THR A 250 0.24 -13.08 5.25
CA THR A 250 -0.96 -13.63 4.62
C THR A 250 -2.20 -13.07 5.30
N TYR A 251 -3.23 -12.76 4.53
CA TYR A 251 -4.56 -12.39 4.99
C TYR A 251 -5.56 -13.39 4.39
N SER A 252 -6.27 -14.11 5.25
CA SER A 252 -7.21 -15.16 4.87
C SER A 252 -8.63 -14.82 5.32
N PRO A 253 -9.53 -14.48 4.38
CA PRO A 253 -10.94 -14.25 4.64
C PRO A 253 -11.76 -15.53 4.88
N LEU A 254 -11.25 -16.70 4.46
CA LEU A 254 -11.96 -17.99 4.42
C LEU A 254 -12.55 -18.48 5.76
N GLY A 255 -12.01 -18.00 6.89
CA GLY A 255 -12.51 -18.34 8.22
C GLY A 255 -13.56 -17.38 8.77
N SER A 256 -13.88 -16.30 8.05
CA SER A 256 -14.76 -15.25 8.52
C SER A 256 -16.18 -15.43 8.02
N SER A 257 -17.10 -15.77 8.92
CA SER A 257 -18.54 -15.74 8.59
C SER A 257 -19.09 -14.35 8.27
N THR A 258 -18.39 -13.28 8.66
CA THR A 258 -18.80 -11.90 8.36
C THR A 258 -18.39 -11.48 6.96
N LEU A 259 -17.21 -11.93 6.51
CA LEU A 259 -16.78 -11.69 5.15
C LEU A 259 -17.58 -12.61 4.24
N GLN A 260 -17.52 -13.93 4.39
CA GLN A 260 -18.23 -14.94 3.58
C GLN A 260 -19.75 -14.76 3.43
N ALA A 261 -20.36 -13.81 4.15
CA ALA A 261 -21.77 -13.48 4.01
C ALA A 261 -22.02 -12.22 3.18
N LEU A 262 -21.00 -11.66 2.53
CA LEU A 262 -21.14 -10.51 1.65
C LEU A 262 -21.92 -10.91 0.41
N VAL A 263 -22.92 -10.10 0.04
CA VAL A 263 -23.63 -10.29 -1.23
C VAL A 263 -22.65 -10.16 -2.38
N ALA A 264 -22.79 -11.01 -3.40
CA ALA A 264 -22.05 -10.91 -4.66
C ALA A 264 -21.92 -9.46 -5.19
N GLY A 265 -20.67 -9.00 -5.33
CA GLY A 265 -20.32 -7.66 -5.81
C GLY A 265 -20.36 -6.54 -4.75
N ALA A 266 -20.82 -6.81 -3.53
CA ALA A 266 -20.69 -5.88 -2.42
C ALA A 266 -19.23 -5.80 -1.97
N THR A 267 -18.77 -4.61 -1.59
CA THR A 267 -17.41 -4.41 -1.07
C THR A 267 -17.43 -3.95 0.38
N THR A 268 -16.40 -4.35 1.13
CA THR A 268 -16.17 -3.91 2.50
C THR A 268 -14.67 -3.78 2.76
N THR A 269 -14.31 -3.09 3.84
CA THR A 269 -12.92 -2.93 4.26
C THR A 269 -12.68 -3.61 5.59
N ASP A 270 -11.54 -4.27 5.70
CA ASP A 270 -11.01 -4.84 6.94
C ASP A 270 -9.60 -4.27 7.21
N THR A 271 -9.21 -4.25 8.48
CA THR A 271 -7.96 -3.59 8.89
C THR A 271 -7.23 -4.37 9.96
N PHE A 272 -5.90 -4.27 9.94
CA PHE A 272 -5.03 -4.77 11.01
C PHE A 272 -3.80 -3.89 11.20
N GLN A 273 -3.12 -4.01 12.34
CA GLN A 273 -1.91 -3.25 12.65
C GLN A 273 -0.71 -4.18 12.87
N TYR A 274 0.50 -3.67 12.67
CA TYR A 274 1.75 -4.35 13.03
C TYR A 274 2.69 -3.40 13.76
N LEU A 275 3.65 -3.94 14.52
CA LEU A 275 4.73 -3.16 15.11
C LEU A 275 5.97 -3.31 14.24
N ASN A 276 6.32 -2.26 13.53
CA ASN A 276 7.58 -2.21 12.78
C ASN A 276 8.73 -1.95 13.76
N LEU A 277 9.82 -2.71 13.63
CA LEU A 277 11.07 -2.53 14.39
C LEU A 277 12.14 -1.82 13.56
N GLY A 278 11.74 -1.09 12.51
CA GLY A 278 12.60 -0.13 11.84
C GLY A 278 13.25 0.84 12.84
N ILE A 279 14.12 1.71 12.34
CA ILE A 279 14.98 2.58 13.15
C ILE A 279 14.19 3.38 14.20
N THR A 280 12.97 3.81 13.86
CA THR A 280 11.99 4.32 14.83
C THR A 280 10.77 3.41 14.85
N PRO A 281 10.55 2.65 15.92
CA PRO A 281 9.38 1.78 16.02
C PRO A 281 8.08 2.58 15.91
N ASN A 282 7.17 2.11 15.06
CA ASN A 282 5.84 2.68 14.85
C ASN A 282 4.80 1.55 14.73
N THR A 283 3.52 1.94 14.63
CA THR A 283 2.40 0.98 14.54
C THR A 283 1.52 1.29 13.33
N PRO A 284 1.91 0.85 12.13
CA PRO A 284 1.16 1.19 10.93
C PRO A 284 -0.11 0.33 10.81
N THR A 285 -1.11 0.85 10.11
CA THR A 285 -2.40 0.17 9.86
C THR A 285 -2.50 -0.27 8.41
N VAL A 286 -2.78 -1.54 8.17
CA VAL A 286 -3.05 -2.09 6.84
C VAL A 286 -4.56 -2.11 6.59
N THR A 287 -4.97 -1.71 5.39
CA THR A 287 -6.37 -1.77 4.94
C THR A 287 -6.52 -2.73 3.77
N VAL A 288 -7.46 -3.66 3.86
CA VAL A 288 -7.79 -4.65 2.82
C VAL A 288 -9.23 -4.42 2.37
N GLU A 289 -9.41 -4.21 1.06
CA GLU A 289 -10.74 -4.21 0.44
C GLU A 289 -11.11 -5.64 0.02
N VAL A 290 -12.29 -6.09 0.44
CA VAL A 290 -12.82 -7.43 0.18
C VAL A 290 -14.13 -7.31 -0.59
N THR A 291 -14.25 -8.03 -1.70
CA THR A 291 -15.46 -8.09 -2.54
C THR A 291 -16.15 -9.43 -2.37
N GLY A 292 -17.48 -9.40 -2.20
CA GLY A 292 -18.30 -10.60 -2.11
C GLY A 292 -18.43 -11.33 -3.44
N VAL A 293 -18.49 -12.65 -3.40
CA VAL A 293 -18.67 -13.53 -4.56
C VAL A 293 -19.77 -14.53 -4.22
N ASN A 294 -20.67 -14.76 -5.18
CA ASN A 294 -21.75 -15.71 -4.98
C ASN A 294 -21.21 -17.12 -4.73
N ASP A 295 -21.53 -17.67 -3.57
CA ASP A 295 -21.22 -19.03 -3.17
C ASP A 295 -22.23 -20.03 -3.76
N ILE A 296 -21.88 -21.31 -3.72
CA ILE A 296 -22.80 -22.38 -4.13
C ILE A 296 -23.60 -22.82 -2.90
N PRO A 297 -24.94 -22.96 -3.00
CA PRO A 297 -25.74 -23.40 -1.89
C PRO A 297 -25.35 -24.81 -1.45
N VAL A 298 -25.23 -25.00 -0.14
CA VAL A 298 -24.87 -26.26 0.50
C VAL A 298 -26.13 -26.99 0.94
N ALA A 299 -26.22 -28.29 0.64
CA ALA A 299 -27.27 -29.17 1.11
C ALA A 299 -26.72 -30.21 2.11
N GLN A 300 -27.39 -30.37 3.25
CA GLN A 300 -27.09 -31.38 4.25
C GLN A 300 -27.93 -32.64 4.04
N ALA A 301 -27.36 -33.80 4.34
CA ALA A 301 -28.08 -35.06 4.24
C ALA A 301 -29.21 -35.12 5.26
N ILE A 302 -30.41 -35.41 4.77
CA ILE A 302 -31.60 -35.59 5.61
C ILE A 302 -31.93 -37.07 5.64
N ALA A 303 -32.04 -37.63 6.85
CA ALA A 303 -32.39 -39.03 7.05
C ALA A 303 -33.72 -39.14 7.80
N PHE A 304 -34.58 -40.02 7.30
CA PHE A 304 -35.84 -40.37 7.95
C PHE A 304 -35.91 -41.88 8.12
N ASN A 305 -36.42 -42.32 9.27
CA ASN A 305 -36.74 -43.72 9.51
C ASN A 305 -38.24 -43.91 9.32
N ILE A 306 -38.62 -44.95 8.58
CA ILE A 306 -40.00 -45.38 8.41
C ILE A 306 -40.12 -46.84 8.81
N ALA A 307 -41.17 -47.18 9.55
CA ALA A 307 -41.50 -48.58 9.80
C ALA A 307 -42.00 -49.23 8.51
N GLU A 308 -41.76 -50.53 8.33
CA GLU A 308 -42.13 -51.25 7.10
C GLU A 308 -43.62 -51.18 6.75
N ASP A 309 -44.48 -51.00 7.76
CA ASP A 309 -45.93 -50.91 7.62
C ASP A 309 -46.46 -49.46 7.52
N ASN A 310 -45.57 -48.47 7.51
CA ASN A 310 -45.96 -47.07 7.41
C ASN A 310 -45.93 -46.60 5.95
N THR A 311 -46.97 -45.89 5.53
CA THR A 311 -47.09 -45.32 4.17
C THR A 311 -46.66 -43.86 4.08
N THR A 312 -46.33 -43.22 5.20
CA THR A 312 -45.98 -41.80 5.27
C THR A 312 -44.83 -41.53 6.24
N VAL A 313 -43.91 -40.64 5.87
CA VAL A 313 -42.92 -40.03 6.76
C VAL A 313 -43.38 -38.62 7.12
N ALA A 314 -43.41 -38.29 8.41
CA ALA A 314 -43.64 -36.92 8.86
C ALA A 314 -42.31 -36.13 8.80
N LEU A 315 -42.21 -35.18 7.88
CA LEU A 315 -40.99 -34.39 7.64
C LEU A 315 -40.79 -33.22 8.62
N GLY A 316 -41.56 -33.14 9.72
CA GLY A 316 -41.41 -32.07 10.72
C GLY A 316 -41.91 -30.68 10.28
N GLY A 317 -42.60 -30.57 9.14
CA GLY A 317 -43.09 -29.31 8.56
C GLY A 317 -42.11 -28.71 7.54
N GLU A 318 -42.56 -27.76 6.72
CA GLU A 318 -41.78 -27.11 5.64
C GLU A 318 -40.39 -26.64 6.13
N ASN A 319 -40.35 -26.00 7.31
CA ASN A 319 -39.12 -25.45 7.90
C ASN A 319 -38.03 -26.49 8.24
N ALA A 320 -38.39 -27.76 8.46
CA ALA A 320 -37.42 -28.79 8.84
C ALA A 320 -36.68 -29.37 7.61
N PHE A 321 -37.29 -29.30 6.43
CA PHE A 321 -36.65 -29.67 5.17
C PHE A 321 -35.79 -28.51 4.64
N ASP A 322 -36.31 -27.29 4.69
CA ASP A 322 -35.61 -26.09 4.21
C ASP A 322 -34.33 -25.80 5.00
N ALA A 323 -34.32 -26.11 6.30
CA ALA A 323 -33.13 -25.95 7.16
C ALA A 323 -31.94 -26.82 6.76
N ALA A 324 -32.12 -27.81 5.88
CA ALA A 324 -31.02 -28.60 5.33
C ALA A 324 -30.25 -27.87 4.22
N PHE A 325 -30.77 -26.75 3.73
CA PHE A 325 -30.16 -25.96 2.67
C PHE A 325 -29.70 -24.62 3.25
N SER A 326 -28.49 -24.23 2.94
CA SER A 326 -27.93 -22.96 3.37
C SER A 326 -27.04 -22.39 2.29
N ASP A 327 -27.09 -21.08 2.13
CA ASP A 327 -26.12 -20.32 1.35
C ASP A 327 -25.32 -19.43 2.30
N ALA A 328 -24.07 -19.14 1.95
CA ALA A 328 -23.22 -18.28 2.73
C ALA A 328 -23.61 -16.80 2.52
N ASP A 329 -24.00 -16.42 1.30
CA ASP A 329 -24.37 -15.05 0.93
C ASP A 329 -25.59 -14.54 1.73
N SER A 330 -25.49 -13.32 2.29
CA SER A 330 -26.60 -12.71 3.02
C SER A 330 -27.76 -12.34 2.10
N GLY A 331 -28.96 -12.79 2.45
CA GLY A 331 -30.19 -12.41 1.73
C GLY A 331 -30.58 -13.38 0.62
N ASP A 332 -29.75 -14.39 0.37
CA ASP A 332 -30.14 -15.52 -0.46
C ASP A 332 -31.26 -16.33 0.21
N THR A 333 -32.20 -16.77 -0.62
CA THR A 333 -33.36 -17.55 -0.18
C THR A 333 -33.52 -18.76 -1.08
N LEU A 334 -33.88 -19.89 -0.47
CA LEU A 334 -34.11 -21.14 -1.19
C LEU A 334 -35.30 -20.96 -2.15
N GLN A 335 -35.03 -21.01 -3.46
CA GLN A 335 -36.08 -20.84 -4.47
C GLN A 335 -36.66 -22.16 -4.98
N SER A 336 -35.82 -23.16 -5.25
CA SER A 336 -36.27 -24.45 -5.79
C SER A 336 -35.36 -25.61 -5.41
N ILE A 337 -35.93 -26.81 -5.35
CA ILE A 337 -35.23 -28.06 -5.02
C ILE A 337 -35.61 -29.11 -6.06
N THR A 338 -34.62 -29.74 -6.68
CA THR A 338 -34.85 -30.87 -7.61
C THR A 338 -34.45 -32.17 -6.95
N ILE A 339 -35.41 -33.05 -6.69
CA ILE A 339 -35.16 -34.39 -6.16
C ILE A 339 -34.95 -35.35 -7.35
N VAL A 340 -33.74 -35.87 -7.50
CA VAL A 340 -33.42 -36.90 -8.50
C VAL A 340 -33.47 -38.28 -7.82
N PRO A 341 -34.50 -39.10 -8.03
CA PRO A 341 -34.56 -40.41 -7.44
C PRO A 341 -33.48 -41.32 -8.05
N CYS A 342 -32.61 -41.86 -7.20
CA CYS A 342 -31.78 -43.00 -7.58
C CYS A 342 -32.65 -44.25 -7.52
N LEU A 343 -32.96 -44.84 -8.68
CA LEU A 343 -33.69 -46.11 -8.73
C LEU A 343 -32.82 -47.20 -8.08
N PRO A 344 -33.37 -48.01 -7.15
CA PRO A 344 -32.63 -49.13 -6.60
C PRO A 344 -32.23 -50.11 -7.71
N PRO A 345 -31.15 -50.90 -7.54
CA PRO A 345 -30.88 -52.02 -8.43
C PRO A 345 -32.14 -52.90 -8.50
N VAL A 346 -32.53 -53.28 -9.72
CA VAL A 346 -33.76 -54.04 -9.96
C VAL A 346 -33.64 -55.40 -9.27
N HIS A 347 -34.31 -55.58 -8.12
CA HIS A 347 -34.59 -56.91 -7.61
C HIS A 347 -35.74 -57.47 -8.44
N SER A 348 -35.48 -58.56 -9.16
CA SER A 348 -36.24 -59.01 -10.33
C SER A 348 -37.72 -59.39 -10.13
N ASN A 349 -38.33 -59.23 -8.95
CA ASN A 349 -39.60 -59.90 -8.64
C ASN A 349 -40.66 -59.11 -7.84
N LEU A 350 -40.61 -57.77 -7.75
CA LEU A 350 -41.70 -57.01 -7.10
C LEU A 350 -42.16 -55.81 -7.94
N ALA A 351 -43.47 -55.70 -8.15
CA ALA A 351 -44.13 -54.67 -8.97
C ALA A 351 -43.82 -53.25 -8.45
N GLN A 352 -43.52 -52.33 -9.37
CA GLN A 352 -43.25 -50.92 -9.05
C GLN A 352 -44.46 -50.22 -8.42
N PRO A 353 -44.26 -49.32 -7.43
CA PRO A 353 -45.20 -48.23 -7.21
C PRO A 353 -45.12 -47.25 -8.40
N THR A 354 -46.22 -47.07 -9.13
CA THR A 354 -46.31 -46.32 -10.39
C THR A 354 -46.37 -44.79 -10.24
N SER A 355 -46.10 -44.23 -9.07
CA SER A 355 -46.02 -42.77 -8.90
C SER A 355 -45.44 -42.40 -7.54
N VAL A 356 -44.27 -41.78 -7.53
CA VAL A 356 -43.92 -40.81 -6.48
C VAL A 356 -44.44 -39.47 -6.99
N SER A 357 -45.59 -39.02 -6.49
CA SER A 357 -46.01 -37.63 -6.73
C SER A 357 -45.13 -36.74 -5.86
N ALA A 358 -44.21 -36.00 -6.48
CA ALA A 358 -43.62 -34.84 -5.83
C ALA A 358 -44.73 -33.79 -5.60
N PRO A 359 -44.77 -33.11 -4.44
CA PRO A 359 -45.64 -31.95 -4.29
C PRO A 359 -45.22 -30.90 -5.33
N SER A 360 -46.18 -30.46 -6.14
CA SER A 360 -46.02 -29.35 -7.08
C SER A 360 -45.81 -28.07 -6.28
N TYR A 361 -44.59 -27.55 -6.27
CA TYR A 361 -44.32 -26.19 -5.81
C TYR A 361 -44.70 -25.20 -6.92
N HIS A 362 -45.43 -24.16 -6.53
CA HIS A 362 -45.92 -23.10 -7.40
C HIS A 362 -44.76 -22.41 -8.15
N GLU A 363 -44.81 -22.37 -9.47
CA GLU A 363 -44.02 -21.40 -10.24
C GLU A 363 -44.48 -19.97 -9.89
N PRO A 364 -43.58 -19.05 -9.51
CA PRO A 364 -43.86 -17.63 -9.58
C PRO A 364 -43.63 -17.16 -11.02
N THR A 365 -44.69 -16.64 -11.62
CA THR A 365 -44.68 -15.86 -12.86
C THR A 365 -43.57 -14.81 -12.90
N LEU A 366 -42.83 -14.78 -14.00
CA LEU A 366 -42.04 -13.62 -14.42
C LEU A 366 -42.93 -12.38 -14.51
N MET A 367 -42.64 -11.36 -13.70
CA MET A 367 -43.00 -9.98 -14.02
C MET A 367 -41.72 -9.14 -14.00
N ASN A 368 -41.59 -8.33 -15.06
CA ASN A 368 -40.43 -7.52 -15.46
C ASN A 368 -39.83 -6.63 -14.38
#